data_AF-A0A2B4RT71-F1
#
_entry.id   AF-A0A2B4RT71-F1
#
_cell.length_a   1.000
_cell.length_b   1.000
_cell.length_c   1.000
_cell.angle_alpha   90.00
_cell.angle_beta   90.00
_cell.angle_gamma   90.00
#
_symmetry.space_group_name_H-M   'P 1'
#
loop_
_entity.id
_entity.type
_entity.pdbx_description
1 polymer ?
#
loop_
_entity_poly.entity_id
_entity_poly.type
_entity_poly.pdbx_seq_one_letter_code
_entity_poly.pdbx_strand_id
1 'polypeptide(L)'
;MAAGLFHVALICVCLFTTATAEKSPAKSKDPCERVFCTKGRMCVVNEDRSTTCVCPESCPEEYNPVCSVYRTEFNNNCELHKFACRLGVMVGIERQGKCDSEGDKWKWGPCSTSSLQQFHDRYLEYLMFAREKELDPDFPTGSKRLDSLTYEERKAIIEWEFYGMDKNHNDILDKEEIELMIDPNEDCMVGFMKSCDYDHKPGISRKEWNECFPPISTEVNQDAMDF
;
A
#
# COMPACT_ATOMS: atom_id res chain seq x y z
N MET A 1 -77.94 -35.08 -48.73
CA MET A 1 -76.86 -35.94 -48.23
C MET A 1 -75.78 -35.04 -47.67
N ALA A 2 -75.60 -35.06 -46.34
CA ALA A 2 -74.63 -34.24 -45.63
C ALA A 2 -73.23 -34.86 -45.74
N ALA A 3 -72.21 -34.04 -45.96
CA ALA A 3 -70.82 -34.41 -45.72
C ALA A 3 -70.17 -33.26 -44.95
N GLY A 4 -69.82 -33.55 -43.70
CA GLY A 4 -69.42 -32.59 -42.68
C GLY A 4 -67.98 -32.11 -42.78
N LEU A 5 -67.78 -30.97 -42.12
CA LEU A 5 -66.52 -30.29 -41.83
C LEU A 5 -65.53 -31.18 -41.10
N PHE A 6 -64.25 -31.13 -41.49
CA PHE A 6 -63.12 -31.37 -40.59
C PHE A 6 -61.98 -30.40 -40.91
N HIS A 7 -61.92 -29.32 -40.13
CA HIS A 7 -60.73 -28.48 -40.02
C HIS A 7 -59.63 -29.27 -39.29
N VAL A 8 -58.51 -29.53 -39.96
CA VAL A 8 -57.30 -30.05 -39.33
C VAL A 8 -56.60 -28.87 -38.65
N ALA A 9 -56.79 -28.73 -37.34
CA ALA A 9 -56.03 -27.80 -36.52
C ALA A 9 -54.63 -28.38 -36.27
N LEU A 10 -53.59 -27.75 -36.81
CA LEU A 10 -52.20 -28.06 -36.50
C LEU A 10 -51.89 -27.61 -35.06
N ILE A 11 -51.89 -28.54 -34.10
CA ILE A 11 -51.45 -28.27 -32.73
C ILE A 11 -49.92 -28.24 -32.74
N CYS A 12 -49.34 -27.03 -32.75
CA CYS A 12 -47.91 -26.83 -32.55
C CYS A 12 -47.60 -27.05 -31.06
N VAL A 13 -47.20 -28.27 -30.69
CA VAL A 13 -46.74 -28.59 -29.33
C VAL A 13 -45.39 -27.91 -29.13
N CYS A 14 -45.40 -26.73 -28.52
CA CYS A 14 -44.20 -26.10 -27.99
C CYS A 14 -43.67 -26.99 -26.86
N LEU A 15 -42.68 -27.82 -27.16
CA LEU A 15 -41.87 -28.50 -26.15
C LEU A 15 -41.13 -27.41 -25.37
N PHE A 16 -41.66 -27.06 -24.19
CA PHE A 16 -40.95 -26.24 -23.22
C PHE A 16 -39.79 -27.06 -22.66
N THR A 17 -38.67 -27.10 -23.37
CA THR A 17 -37.40 -27.48 -22.77
C THR A 17 -37.03 -26.38 -21.78
N THR A 18 -37.23 -26.65 -20.49
CA THR A 18 -36.74 -25.77 -19.43
C THR A 18 -35.22 -25.77 -19.51
N ALA A 19 -34.64 -24.76 -20.14
CA ALA A 19 -33.22 -24.48 -20.03
C ALA A 19 -32.94 -24.15 -18.57
N THR A 20 -32.35 -25.08 -17.83
CA THR A 20 -31.79 -24.81 -16.51
C THR A 20 -30.61 -23.87 -16.72
N ALA A 21 -30.75 -22.61 -16.33
CA ALA A 21 -29.60 -21.72 -16.21
C ALA A 21 -28.66 -22.31 -15.17
N GLU A 22 -27.55 -22.90 -15.62
CA GLU A 22 -26.46 -23.31 -14.74
C GLU A 22 -25.89 -22.05 -14.09
N LYS A 23 -26.21 -21.86 -12.82
CA LYS A 23 -25.64 -20.80 -11.99
C LYS A 23 -24.14 -21.09 -11.90
N SER A 24 -23.31 -20.34 -12.63
CA SER A 24 -21.85 -20.41 -12.45
C SER A 24 -21.54 -20.23 -10.96
N PRO A 25 -20.64 -21.04 -10.38
CA PRO A 25 -20.30 -20.92 -8.97
C PRO A 25 -19.78 -19.51 -8.71
N ALA A 26 -20.35 -18.84 -7.70
CA ALA A 26 -19.90 -17.51 -7.30
C ALA A 26 -18.39 -17.59 -7.01
N LYS A 27 -17.59 -16.84 -7.78
CA LYS A 27 -16.15 -16.73 -7.56
C LYS A 27 -15.95 -16.29 -6.12
N SER A 28 -15.41 -17.19 -5.29
CA SER A 28 -15.15 -16.92 -3.88
C SER A 28 -14.23 -15.70 -3.79
N LYS A 29 -14.61 -14.71 -2.97
CA LYS A 29 -13.80 -13.50 -2.76
C LYS A 29 -12.42 -13.88 -2.24
N ASP A 30 -11.41 -13.15 -2.69
CA ASP A 30 -10.04 -13.32 -2.23
C ASP A 30 -9.95 -12.91 -0.74
N PRO A 31 -9.54 -13.81 0.18
CA PRO A 31 -9.36 -13.47 1.58
C PRO A 31 -8.37 -12.31 1.83
N CYS A 32 -7.40 -12.10 0.93
CA CYS A 32 -6.43 -11.01 1.05
C CYS A 32 -6.95 -9.65 0.52
N GLU A 33 -8.14 -9.58 -0.07
CA GLU A 33 -8.68 -8.35 -0.69
C GLU A 33 -8.76 -7.15 0.27
N ARG A 34 -8.86 -7.39 1.58
CA ARG A 34 -8.96 -6.34 2.62
C ARG A 34 -7.99 -6.52 3.78
N VAL A 35 -6.91 -7.27 3.55
CA VAL A 35 -5.87 -7.50 4.56
C VAL A 35 -4.69 -6.62 4.21
N PHE A 36 -4.41 -5.66 5.10
CA PHE A 36 -3.29 -4.75 4.98
C PHE A 36 -2.17 -5.23 5.89
N CYS A 37 -1.05 -5.60 5.29
CA CYS A 37 0.13 -6.06 5.99
C CYS A 37 1.13 -4.92 6.12
N THR A 38 1.52 -4.60 7.34
CA THR A 38 2.47 -3.51 7.62
C THR A 38 3.92 -3.95 7.37
N LYS A 39 4.86 -2.99 7.41
CA LYS A 39 6.29 -3.24 7.21
C LYS A 39 6.60 -3.95 5.88
N GLY A 40 5.82 -3.67 4.83
CA GLY A 40 6.01 -4.24 3.49
C GLY A 40 5.70 -5.73 3.33
N ARG A 41 5.14 -6.39 4.36
CA ARG A 41 4.80 -7.83 4.32
C ARG A 41 3.72 -8.13 3.27
N MET A 42 3.72 -9.37 2.79
CA MET A 42 2.76 -9.88 1.80
C MET A 42 1.64 -10.66 2.49
N CYS A 43 0.38 -10.40 2.10
CA CYS A 43 -0.73 -11.26 2.51
C CYS A 43 -0.69 -12.57 1.72
N VAL A 44 -0.76 -13.70 2.43
CA VAL A 44 -0.90 -15.05 1.85
C VAL A 44 -2.11 -15.74 2.45
N VAL A 45 -2.78 -16.55 1.62
CA VAL A 45 -3.94 -17.35 2.04
C VAL A 45 -3.47 -18.75 2.42
N ASN A 46 -3.80 -19.18 3.64
CA ASN A 46 -3.48 -20.51 4.15
C ASN A 46 -4.48 -21.57 3.63
N GLU A 47 -4.18 -22.85 3.86
CA GLU A 47 -5.04 -23.97 3.42
C GLU A 47 -6.47 -23.90 3.98
N ASP A 48 -6.63 -23.37 5.20
CA ASP A 48 -7.91 -23.18 5.88
C ASP A 48 -8.66 -21.91 5.46
N ARG A 49 -8.14 -21.18 4.45
CA ARG A 49 -8.60 -19.85 4.00
C ARG A 49 -8.41 -18.70 4.99
N SER A 50 -7.70 -18.90 6.09
CA SER A 50 -7.19 -17.79 6.89
C SER A 50 -6.08 -17.05 6.13
N THR A 51 -5.72 -15.85 6.59
CA THR A 51 -4.68 -15.01 5.96
C THR A 51 -3.53 -14.75 6.92
N THR A 52 -2.31 -14.77 6.41
CA THR A 52 -1.09 -14.44 7.17
C THR A 52 -0.27 -13.37 6.45
N CYS A 53 0.36 -12.46 7.20
CA CYS A 53 1.31 -11.49 6.66
C CYS A 53 2.75 -12.02 6.78
N VAL A 54 3.36 -12.37 5.65
CA VAL A 54 4.70 -12.98 5.60
C VAL A 54 5.72 -12.06 4.93
N CYS A 55 6.99 -12.24 5.26
CA CYS A 55 8.12 -11.67 4.53
C CYS A 55 8.61 -12.71 3.52
N PRO A 56 8.38 -12.56 2.20
CA PRO A 56 8.75 -13.60 1.25
C PRO A 56 10.27 -13.78 1.16
N GLU A 57 10.78 -14.99 1.39
CA GLU A 57 12.22 -15.29 1.22
C GLU A 57 12.56 -15.66 -0.22
N SER A 58 11.63 -16.36 -0.88
CA SER A 58 11.71 -16.76 -2.28
C SER A 58 10.41 -16.37 -2.99
N CYS A 59 10.50 -16.17 -4.30
CA CYS A 59 9.36 -15.78 -5.12
C CYS A 59 9.29 -16.65 -6.38
N PRO A 60 8.09 -16.87 -6.93
CA PRO A 60 7.94 -17.55 -8.21
C PRO A 60 8.67 -16.81 -9.33
N GLU A 61 9.16 -17.55 -10.32
CA GLU A 61 9.77 -16.98 -11.54
C GLU A 61 8.73 -16.43 -12.54
N GLU A 62 7.44 -16.49 -12.20
CA GLU A 62 6.36 -15.96 -13.03
C GLU A 62 6.55 -14.46 -13.27
N TYR A 63 6.53 -14.08 -14.55
CA TYR A 63 6.63 -12.70 -14.97
C TYR A 63 5.24 -12.08 -15.08
N ASN A 64 4.85 -11.34 -14.04
CA ASN A 64 3.62 -10.57 -13.99
C ASN A 64 3.92 -9.19 -13.38
N PRO A 65 4.55 -8.29 -14.16
CA PRO A 65 5.23 -7.13 -13.62
C PRO A 65 4.29 -6.16 -12.92
N VAL A 66 4.82 -5.42 -11.96
CA VAL A 66 4.14 -4.33 -11.26
C VAL A 66 5.03 -3.10 -11.22
N CYS A 67 4.43 -1.92 -11.33
CA CYS A 67 5.12 -0.66 -11.14
C CYS A 67 4.76 -0.11 -9.75
N SER A 68 5.77 0.12 -8.91
CA SER A 68 5.55 0.72 -7.60
C SER A 68 5.24 2.21 -7.70
N VAL A 69 4.74 2.78 -6.60
CA VAL A 69 4.57 4.24 -6.43
C VAL A 69 5.89 5.02 -6.50
N TYR A 70 7.03 4.34 -6.35
CA TYR A 70 8.38 4.89 -6.52
C TYR A 70 8.88 4.79 -7.97
N ARG A 71 8.09 4.21 -8.87
CA ARG A 71 8.41 3.91 -10.29
C ARG A 71 9.53 2.90 -10.47
N THR A 72 9.64 1.98 -9.52
CA THR A 72 10.48 0.81 -9.66
C THR A 72 9.62 -0.33 -10.19
N GLU A 73 10.02 -0.91 -11.31
CA GLU A 73 9.39 -2.11 -11.86
C GLU A 73 9.89 -3.34 -11.09
N PHE A 74 8.96 -4.19 -10.68
CA PHE A 74 9.25 -5.51 -10.11
C PHE A 74 8.68 -6.59 -11.02
N ASN A 75 9.35 -7.74 -11.09
CA ASN A 75 8.94 -8.87 -11.95
C ASN A 75 7.55 -9.41 -11.60
N ASN A 76 7.17 -9.34 -10.32
CA ASN A 76 5.86 -9.70 -9.81
C ASN A 76 5.61 -9.09 -8.43
N ASN A 77 4.38 -9.27 -7.93
CA ASN A 77 3.95 -8.76 -6.62
C ASN A 77 4.80 -9.34 -5.45
N CYS A 78 5.22 -10.60 -5.54
CA CYS A 78 6.06 -11.21 -4.51
C CYS A 78 7.42 -10.51 -4.40
N GLU A 79 8.07 -10.23 -5.53
CA GLU A 79 9.37 -9.54 -5.54
C GLU A 79 9.27 -8.11 -4.99
N LEU A 80 8.15 -7.41 -5.24
CA LEU A 80 7.89 -6.11 -4.63
C LEU A 80 7.80 -6.22 -3.09
N HIS A 81 6.98 -7.14 -2.57
CA HIS A 81 6.84 -7.32 -1.11
C HIS A 81 8.12 -7.84 -0.45
N LYS A 82 8.87 -8.72 -1.13
CA LYS A 82 10.18 -9.19 -0.67
C LYS A 82 11.16 -8.03 -0.50
N PHE A 83 11.19 -7.12 -1.47
CA PHE A 83 11.98 -5.90 -1.39
C PHE A 83 11.52 -4.98 -0.25
N ALA A 84 10.22 -4.66 -0.20
CA ALA A 84 9.62 -3.77 0.79
C ALA A 84 9.84 -4.27 2.22
N CYS A 85 9.58 -5.56 2.45
CA CYS A 85 9.71 -6.19 3.75
C CYS A 85 11.15 -6.22 4.27
N ARG A 86 12.14 -6.46 3.40
CA ARG A 86 13.56 -6.41 3.79
C ARG A 86 14.01 -5.02 4.24
N LEU A 87 13.38 -3.98 3.71
CA LEU A 87 13.61 -2.60 4.14
C LEU A 87 12.72 -2.20 5.33
N GLY A 88 11.71 -3.01 5.68
CA GLY A 88 10.76 -2.69 6.73
C GLY A 88 9.84 -1.51 6.40
N VAL A 89 9.62 -1.23 5.11
CA VAL A 89 8.87 -0.06 4.62
C VAL A 89 7.68 -0.49 3.78
N MET A 90 6.65 0.36 3.72
CA MET A 90 5.54 0.16 2.81
C MET A 90 5.94 0.58 1.38
N VAL A 91 5.58 -0.25 0.41
CA VAL A 91 5.75 0.06 -1.02
C VAL A 91 4.42 -0.19 -1.71
N GLY A 92 3.72 0.89 -2.07
CA GLY A 92 2.48 0.80 -2.83
C GLY A 92 2.70 0.34 -4.29
N ILE A 93 1.69 -0.30 -4.87
CA ILE A 93 1.61 -0.57 -6.30
C ILE A 93 0.89 0.61 -6.96
N GLU A 94 1.55 1.31 -7.87
CA GLU A 94 0.91 2.34 -8.69
C GLU A 94 0.00 1.72 -9.74
N ARG A 95 0.47 0.64 -10.37
CA ARG A 95 -0.30 -0.10 -11.39
C ARG A 95 0.22 -1.52 -11.61
N GLN A 96 -0.67 -2.37 -12.08
CA GLN A 96 -0.30 -3.64 -12.70
C GLN A 96 0.39 -3.40 -14.05
N GLY A 97 1.43 -4.17 -14.33
CA GLY A 97 2.24 -4.06 -15.54
C GLY A 97 3.55 -3.31 -15.32
N LYS A 98 4.27 -3.08 -16.43
CA LYS A 98 5.52 -2.33 -16.46
C LYS A 98 5.33 -0.87 -16.06
N CYS A 99 6.40 -0.25 -15.57
CA CYS A 99 6.44 1.20 -15.46
C CYS A 99 6.42 1.84 -16.85
N ASP A 100 5.80 3.02 -16.97
CA ASP A 100 5.79 3.75 -18.23
C ASP A 100 7.23 4.18 -18.61
N SER A 101 7.62 3.90 -19.86
CA SER A 101 8.95 4.21 -20.40
C SER A 101 9.04 5.66 -20.84
N GLU A 102 9.24 6.56 -19.87
CA GLU A 102 9.65 7.98 -19.97
C GLU A 102 8.85 8.95 -20.88
N GLY A 103 8.88 10.24 -20.50
CA GLY A 103 8.39 11.36 -21.30
C GLY A 103 7.50 12.32 -20.49
N ASP A 104 8.13 13.33 -19.87
CA ASP A 104 7.54 14.59 -19.38
C ASP A 104 6.39 14.57 -18.35
N LYS A 105 5.89 13.40 -17.92
CA LYS A 105 4.77 13.37 -16.96
C LYS A 105 5.17 13.53 -15.50
N TRP A 106 6.46 13.40 -15.21
CA TRP A 106 6.92 13.23 -13.85
C TRP A 106 7.93 14.27 -13.44
N LYS A 107 7.45 15.24 -12.68
CA LYS A 107 8.20 16.41 -12.22
C LYS A 107 9.53 16.07 -11.51
N TRP A 108 9.64 14.89 -10.88
CA TRP A 108 10.72 14.55 -9.94
C TRP A 108 11.50 13.26 -10.24
N GLY A 109 11.37 12.66 -11.43
CA GLY A 109 12.07 11.41 -11.77
C GLY A 109 11.65 10.18 -10.94
N PRO A 110 12.25 9.00 -11.17
CA PRO A 110 12.03 7.80 -10.34
C PRO A 110 12.85 7.84 -9.05
N CYS A 111 12.28 7.35 -7.94
CA CYS A 111 13.00 7.19 -6.67
C CYS A 111 13.91 5.97 -6.76
N SER A 112 15.22 6.20 -6.72
CA SER A 112 16.20 5.11 -6.82
C SER A 112 16.14 4.18 -5.61
N THR A 113 16.52 2.91 -5.76
CA THR A 113 16.60 1.98 -4.63
C THR A 113 17.49 2.49 -3.49
N SER A 114 18.61 3.12 -3.81
CA SER A 114 19.51 3.72 -2.83
C SER A 114 18.92 4.95 -2.14
N SER A 115 18.10 5.74 -2.85
CA SER A 115 17.35 6.85 -2.26
C SER A 115 16.33 6.31 -1.26
N LEU A 116 15.52 5.33 -1.69
CA LEU A 116 14.44 4.75 -0.87
C LEU A 116 14.96 4.11 0.42
N GLN A 117 16.10 3.42 0.36
CA GLN A 117 16.74 2.81 1.53
C GLN A 117 17.07 3.80 2.64
N GLN A 118 17.37 5.05 2.30
CA GLN A 118 17.77 6.09 3.27
C GLN A 118 16.66 7.09 3.54
N PHE A 119 15.63 7.14 2.68
CA PHE A 119 14.60 8.17 2.69
C PHE A 119 13.90 8.27 4.06
N HIS A 120 13.44 7.14 4.60
CA HIS A 120 12.65 7.13 5.83
C HIS A 120 13.44 7.64 7.04
N ASP A 121 14.70 7.22 7.18
CA ASP A 121 15.57 7.67 8.26
C ASP A 121 15.95 9.14 8.10
N ARG A 122 16.28 9.58 6.88
CA ARG A 122 16.55 10.99 6.57
C ARG A 122 15.36 11.89 6.87
N TYR A 123 14.17 11.48 6.45
CA TYR A 123 12.96 12.27 6.68
C TYR A 123 12.64 12.35 8.17
N LEU A 124 12.74 11.24 8.90
CA LEU A 124 12.49 11.25 10.34
C LEU A 124 13.56 12.03 11.12
N GLU A 125 14.83 11.99 10.70
CA GLU A 125 15.89 12.82 11.27
C GLU A 125 15.64 14.31 11.00
N TYR A 126 15.16 14.66 9.81
CA TYR A 126 14.70 16.02 9.50
C TYR A 126 13.56 16.46 10.42
N LEU A 127 12.51 15.64 10.58
CA LEU A 127 11.38 15.93 11.46
C LEU A 127 11.82 16.10 12.92
N MET A 128 12.72 15.22 13.39
CA MET A 128 13.31 15.34 14.72
C MET A 128 13.97 16.70 14.90
N PHE A 129 14.84 17.09 13.96
CA PHE A 129 15.54 18.37 14.06
C PHE A 129 14.59 19.57 13.98
N ALA A 130 13.61 19.53 13.07
CA ALA A 130 12.61 20.59 12.93
C ALA A 130 11.81 20.79 14.22
N ARG A 131 11.33 19.70 14.83
CA ARG A 131 10.61 19.73 16.11
C ARG A 131 11.45 20.27 17.25
N GLU A 132 12.68 19.79 17.41
CA GLU A 132 13.57 20.25 18.48
C GLU A 132 13.91 21.75 18.31
N LYS A 133 14.06 22.23 17.07
CA LYS A 133 14.26 23.66 16.78
C LYS A 133 13.04 24.53 17.07
N GLU A 134 11.83 23.98 16.92
CA GLU A 134 10.61 24.68 17.30
C GLU A 134 10.49 24.83 18.82
N LEU A 135 10.87 23.79 19.58
CA LEU A 135 10.86 23.79 21.04
C LEU A 135 12.00 24.63 21.64
N ASP A 136 13.18 24.55 21.05
CA ASP A 136 14.39 25.29 21.44
C ASP A 136 15.10 25.84 20.18
N PRO A 137 14.94 27.14 19.88
CA PRO A 137 15.61 27.77 18.73
C PRO A 137 17.13 27.62 18.75
N ASP A 138 17.75 27.49 19.92
CA ASP A 138 19.20 27.35 20.11
C ASP A 138 19.67 25.88 20.10
N PHE A 139 18.76 24.92 19.81
CA PHE A 139 19.07 23.49 19.81
C PHE A 139 20.33 23.16 18.99
N PRO A 140 21.36 22.53 19.57
CA PRO A 140 22.62 22.24 18.89
C PRO A 140 22.50 21.06 17.93
N THR A 141 22.94 21.25 16.68
CA THR A 141 22.98 20.22 15.64
C THR A 141 23.80 19.00 16.08
N GLY A 142 23.24 17.79 15.90
CA GLY A 142 23.93 16.52 16.18
C GLY A 142 23.95 16.08 17.65
N SER A 143 23.28 16.80 18.55
CA SER A 143 23.18 16.45 19.98
C SER A 143 22.27 15.26 20.27
N LYS A 144 21.28 15.01 19.42
CA LYS A 144 20.37 13.87 19.48
C LYS A 144 20.45 13.08 18.18
N ARG A 145 20.51 11.75 18.27
CA ARG A 145 20.63 10.85 17.10
C ARG A 145 19.40 9.96 17.03
N LEU A 146 18.98 9.65 15.80
CA LEU A 146 17.74 8.91 15.56
C LEU A 146 17.75 7.51 16.22
N ASP A 147 18.90 6.83 16.20
CA ASP A 147 19.13 5.51 16.79
C ASP A 147 19.10 5.48 18.32
N SER A 148 19.22 6.65 18.97
CA SER A 148 19.15 6.80 20.42
C SER A 148 17.75 7.06 20.97
N LEU A 149 16.76 7.28 20.09
CA LEU A 149 15.41 7.60 20.50
C LEU A 149 14.67 6.38 21.07
N THR A 150 13.95 6.61 22.15
CA THR A 150 12.94 5.66 22.62
C THR A 150 11.74 5.62 21.67
N TYR A 151 10.92 4.56 21.77
CA TYR A 151 9.66 4.46 21.03
C TYR A 151 8.76 5.68 21.22
N GLU A 152 8.59 6.15 22.47
CA GLU A 152 7.74 7.29 22.76
C GLU A 152 8.29 8.61 22.21
N GLU A 153 9.61 8.82 22.26
CA GLU A 153 10.23 10.01 21.65
C GLU A 153 10.08 10.01 20.13
N ARG A 154 10.28 8.85 19.50
CA ARG A 154 10.12 8.68 18.06
C ARG A 154 8.68 8.90 17.63
N LYS A 155 7.73 8.31 18.36
CA LYS A 155 6.30 8.50 18.15
C LYS A 155 5.89 9.98 18.30
N ALA A 156 6.42 10.68 19.31
CA ALA A 156 6.12 12.09 19.52
C ALA A 156 6.59 12.99 18.35
N ILE A 157 7.66 12.62 17.64
CA ILE A 157 8.12 13.32 16.42
C ILE A 157 7.15 13.07 15.27
N ILE A 158 6.78 11.81 15.04
CA ILE A 158 5.85 11.40 13.98
C ILE A 158 4.47 12.05 14.19
N GLU A 159 3.94 12.03 15.41
CA GLU A 159 2.65 12.65 15.74
C GLU A 159 2.71 14.18 15.68
N TRP A 160 3.83 14.80 16.06
CA TRP A 160 4.00 16.26 15.94
C TRP A 160 3.87 16.72 14.48
N GLU A 161 4.48 16.01 13.54
CA GLU A 161 4.35 16.34 12.11
C GLU A 161 2.90 16.18 11.65
N PHE A 162 2.22 15.09 12.03
CA PHE A 162 0.82 14.85 11.69
C PHE A 162 -0.08 15.99 12.15
N TYR A 163 -0.05 16.33 13.44
CA TYR A 163 -0.89 17.41 13.99
C TYR A 163 -0.46 18.79 13.51
N GLY A 164 0.82 18.96 13.16
CA GLY A 164 1.32 20.17 12.52
C GLY A 164 0.71 20.38 11.13
N MET A 165 0.41 19.30 10.41
CA MET A 165 -0.10 19.34 9.03
C MET A 165 -1.62 19.24 8.92
N ASP A 166 -2.29 18.52 9.82
CA ASP A 166 -3.76 18.46 9.93
C ASP A 166 -4.33 19.84 10.37
N LYS A 167 -4.50 20.75 9.41
CA LYS A 167 -4.94 22.13 9.64
C LYS A 167 -6.41 22.19 10.01
N ASN A 168 -7.21 21.30 9.44
CA ASN A 168 -8.64 21.28 9.66
C ASN A 168 -9.05 20.44 10.89
N HIS A 169 -8.09 19.72 11.50
CA HIS A 169 -8.21 18.92 12.72
C HIS A 169 -9.24 17.78 12.58
N ASN A 170 -9.26 17.11 11.43
CA ASN A 170 -10.18 16.01 11.14
C ASN A 170 -9.55 14.61 11.36
N ASP A 171 -8.33 14.54 11.88
CA ASP A 171 -7.52 13.33 12.07
C ASP A 171 -7.19 12.57 10.77
N ILE A 172 -7.19 13.25 9.63
CA ILE A 172 -6.86 12.74 8.29
C ILE A 172 -6.06 13.79 7.53
N LEU A 173 -4.84 13.45 7.09
CA LEU A 173 -4.11 14.30 6.16
C LEU A 173 -4.76 14.22 4.79
N ASP A 174 -5.51 15.26 4.41
CA ASP A 174 -6.17 15.33 3.11
C ASP A 174 -5.21 15.73 2.00
N LYS A 175 -5.73 15.82 0.77
CA LYS A 175 -4.91 16.11 -0.40
C LYS A 175 -4.23 17.48 -0.28
N GLU A 176 -4.96 18.49 0.16
CA GLU A 176 -4.47 19.86 0.31
C GLU A 176 -3.38 19.95 1.37
N GLU A 177 -3.51 19.19 2.47
CA GLU A 177 -2.50 19.10 3.53
C GLU A 177 -1.25 18.34 3.09
N ILE A 178 -1.42 17.18 2.42
CA ILE A 178 -0.31 16.41 1.87
C ILE A 178 0.48 17.24 0.85
N GLU A 179 -0.19 18.01 -0.01
CA GLU A 179 0.49 18.87 -1.01
C GLU A 179 1.44 19.89 -0.38
N LEU A 180 1.21 20.32 0.88
CA LEU A 180 2.10 21.22 1.62
C LEU A 180 3.35 20.51 2.18
N MET A 181 3.30 19.18 2.33
CA MET A 181 4.40 18.37 2.87
C MET A 181 5.41 17.93 1.80
N ILE A 182 5.01 17.93 0.52
CA ILE A 182 5.85 17.41 -0.55
C ILE A 182 7.05 18.33 -0.80
N ASP A 183 8.26 17.86 -0.46
CA ASP A 183 9.50 18.49 -0.93
C ASP A 183 9.67 18.20 -2.43
N PRO A 184 9.68 19.24 -3.30
CA PRO A 184 9.95 19.07 -4.72
C PRO A 184 11.28 18.37 -5.02
N ASN A 185 12.31 18.52 -4.18
CA ASN A 185 13.64 17.99 -4.47
C ASN A 185 13.87 16.56 -3.97
N GLU A 186 12.85 15.93 -3.39
CA GLU A 186 12.92 14.60 -2.81
C GLU A 186 12.10 13.60 -3.64
N ASP A 187 12.80 12.76 -4.40
CA ASP A 187 12.24 11.84 -5.40
C ASP A 187 11.32 10.77 -4.79
N CYS A 188 11.53 10.43 -3.52
CA CYS A 188 10.77 9.39 -2.82
C CYS A 188 9.53 9.91 -2.07
N MET A 189 9.40 11.22 -1.82
CA MET A 189 8.37 11.78 -0.94
C MET A 189 6.93 11.48 -1.42
N VAL A 190 6.66 11.61 -2.71
CA VAL A 190 5.32 11.30 -3.27
C VAL A 190 5.01 9.80 -3.13
N GLY A 191 6.01 8.94 -3.38
CA GLY A 191 5.85 7.49 -3.22
C GLY A 191 5.63 7.09 -1.77
N PHE A 192 6.26 7.79 -0.83
CA PHE A 192 6.05 7.61 0.61
C PHE A 192 4.61 7.93 1.00
N MET A 193 4.11 9.12 0.65
CA MET A 193 2.72 9.52 0.96
C MET A 193 1.71 8.54 0.36
N LYS A 194 1.93 8.08 -0.89
CA LYS A 194 1.08 7.04 -1.50
C LYS A 194 1.18 5.67 -0.83
N SER A 195 2.34 5.33 -0.27
CA SER A 195 2.53 4.05 0.44
C SER A 195 1.90 4.06 1.82
N CYS A 196 1.72 5.25 2.41
CA CYS A 196 1.04 5.44 3.68
C CYS A 196 -0.47 5.16 3.61
N ASP A 197 -1.12 5.60 2.55
CA ASP A 197 -2.54 5.32 2.27
C ASP A 197 -2.70 3.87 1.77
N TYR A 198 -2.51 2.92 2.70
CA TYR A 198 -2.57 1.50 2.38
C TYR A 198 -4.01 1.01 2.23
N ASP A 199 -5.00 1.67 2.86
CA ASP A 199 -6.41 1.26 2.77
C ASP A 199 -7.18 1.90 1.59
N HIS A 200 -6.50 2.83 0.89
CA HIS A 200 -6.96 3.53 -0.30
C HIS A 200 -8.23 4.34 -0.07
N LYS A 201 -8.49 4.76 1.16
CA LYS A 201 -9.51 5.77 1.45
C LYS A 201 -8.92 7.16 1.20
N PRO A 202 -9.77 8.15 0.91
CA PRO A 202 -9.26 9.51 0.71
C PRO A 202 -8.52 10.04 1.94
N GLY A 203 -7.23 10.33 1.75
CA GLY A 203 -6.34 10.91 2.77
C GLY A 203 -5.60 9.87 3.59
N ILE A 204 -4.64 10.31 4.40
CA ILE A 204 -3.86 9.45 5.29
C ILE A 204 -4.39 9.62 6.72
N SER A 205 -4.99 8.58 7.26
CA SER A 205 -5.43 8.60 8.66
C SER A 205 -4.26 8.62 9.63
N ARG A 206 -4.49 9.10 10.85
CA ARG A 206 -3.49 9.03 11.94
C ARG A 206 -2.93 7.62 12.17
N LYS A 207 -3.74 6.58 11.98
CA LYS A 207 -3.28 5.19 12.13
C LYS A 207 -2.28 4.85 11.03
N GLU A 208 -2.63 5.12 9.78
CA GLU A 208 -1.77 4.89 8.62
C GLU A 208 -0.43 5.62 8.77
N TRP A 209 -0.48 6.92 9.10
CA TRP A 209 0.70 7.74 9.32
C TRP A 209 1.68 7.13 10.33
N ASN A 210 1.17 6.66 11.47
CA ASN A 210 1.99 6.06 12.52
C ASN A 210 2.62 4.72 12.13
N GLU A 211 2.09 4.03 11.12
CA GLU A 211 2.60 2.75 10.60
C GLU A 211 3.49 2.93 9.35
N CYS A 212 3.64 4.14 8.82
CA CYS A 212 4.43 4.43 7.62
C CYS A 212 5.95 4.39 7.82
N PHE A 213 6.40 4.65 9.04
CA PHE A 213 7.81 4.74 9.35
C PHE A 213 8.36 3.35 9.70
N PRO A 214 9.60 3.01 9.33
CA PRO A 214 10.23 1.74 9.70
C PRO A 214 10.15 1.51 11.21
N PRO A 215 10.09 0.27 11.73
CA PRO A 215 10.18 0.04 13.17
C PRO A 215 11.55 0.43 13.73
N ILE A 216 11.66 0.62 15.05
CA ILE A 216 12.98 0.78 15.70
C ILE A 216 13.74 -0.54 15.59
N SER A 217 15.06 -0.50 15.37
CA SER A 217 15.90 -1.69 15.18
C SER A 217 15.79 -2.75 16.30
N THR A 218 15.41 -2.33 17.52
CA THR A 218 15.13 -3.22 18.66
C THR A 218 13.89 -4.10 18.45
N GLU A 219 12.90 -3.65 17.69
CA GLU A 219 11.70 -4.44 17.33
C GLU A 219 12.00 -5.45 16.22
N VAL A 220 12.95 -5.14 15.33
CA VAL A 220 13.41 -6.08 14.29
C VAL A 220 14.05 -7.32 14.93
N ASN A 221 14.73 -7.17 16.07
CA ASN A 221 15.30 -8.30 16.81
C ASN A 221 14.25 -9.16 17.54
N GLN A 222 13.04 -8.66 17.80
CA GLN A 222 11.96 -9.48 18.35
C GLN A 222 11.23 -10.26 17.26
N ASP A 223 11.06 -9.67 16.07
CA ASP A 223 10.46 -10.36 14.92
C ASP A 223 11.45 -11.29 14.17
N ALA A 224 12.77 -11.12 14.36
CA ALA A 224 13.83 -11.97 13.81
C ALA A 224 14.30 -13.09 14.77
N MET A 225 13.73 -13.17 15.98
CA MET A 225 14.01 -14.22 16.97
C MET A 225 12.87 -15.24 17.14
N ASP A 226 11.87 -15.23 16.26
CA ASP A 226 10.86 -16.30 16.14
C ASP A 226 11.09 -17.16 14.88
N PHE A 227 12.32 -17.65 14.73
CA PHE A 227 12.69 -18.80 13.90
C PHE A 227 13.59 -19.77 14.67
#